data_AF-A0A392QKE7-F1
#
_entry.id   AF-A0A392QKE7-F1
#
_cell.length_a   1.000
_cell.length_b   1.000
_cell.length_c   1.000
_cell.angle_alpha   90.00
_cell.angle_beta   90.00
_cell.angle_gamma   90.00
#
_symmetry.space_group_name_H-M   'P 1'
#
loop_
_entity.id
_entity.type
_entity.pdbx_description
1 polymer ?
#
loop_
_entity_poly.entity_id
_entity_poly.type
_entity_poly.pdbx_seq_one_letter_code
_entity_poly.pdbx_strand_id
1 'polypeptide(L)'
;MTSSEDQFIEVFDDFKVLRLPYEQGEDKRQFSMYIFLPNAKDGLSALVGKAAYEFELLEHNLPLIQREVNDFRIPRFKFSFDLETSDMLKELGVILPFFSGVNEEGIEAAAATVAEMGEGDVDECDPTGIDFIADHPFLFLIREVSTRT
;
A
#
# COMPACT_ATOMS: atom_id res chain seq x y z
N MET A 1 14.18 -1.39 -13.43
CA MET A 1 13.50 -0.33 -14.20
C MET A 1 13.96 0.98 -13.62
N THR A 2 14.30 1.93 -14.47
CA THR A 2 14.79 3.27 -14.11
C THR A 2 13.92 4.31 -14.81
N SER A 3 13.82 5.51 -14.25
CA SER A 3 13.05 6.63 -14.79
C SER A 3 13.73 7.94 -14.41
N SER A 4 13.63 8.94 -15.27
CA SER A 4 14.01 10.34 -14.98
C SER A 4 12.80 11.27 -14.94
N GLU A 5 11.59 10.74 -15.18
CA GLU A 5 10.34 11.50 -15.08
C GLU A 5 9.94 11.65 -13.61
N ASP A 6 9.23 12.72 -13.29
CA ASP A 6 8.69 12.93 -11.95
C ASP A 6 7.81 11.75 -11.53
N GLN A 7 7.90 11.37 -10.25
CA GLN A 7 7.23 10.20 -9.70
C GLN A 7 6.36 10.59 -8.52
N PHE A 8 5.26 9.86 -8.31
CA PHE A 8 4.41 10.01 -7.13
C PHE A 8 5.09 9.37 -5.92
N ILE A 9 5.90 10.15 -5.20
CA ILE A 9 6.68 9.69 -4.05
C ILE A 9 6.39 10.54 -2.82
N GLU A 10 6.16 9.86 -1.69
CA GLU A 10 6.06 10.46 -0.36
C GLU A 10 7.19 9.89 0.52
N VAL A 11 7.82 10.73 1.33
CA VAL A 11 8.96 10.35 2.18
C VAL A 11 8.53 10.47 3.65
N PHE A 12 8.74 9.41 4.40
CA PHE A 12 8.54 9.37 5.85
C PHE A 12 9.88 9.09 6.55
N ASP A 13 9.92 9.32 7.86
CA ASP A 13 11.12 9.11 8.68
C ASP A 13 11.72 7.70 8.51
N ASP A 14 10.86 6.68 8.44
CA ASP A 14 11.26 5.27 8.46
C ASP A 14 11.23 4.59 7.08
N PHE A 15 10.49 5.14 6.12
CA PHE A 15 10.25 4.51 4.80
C PHE A 15 9.83 5.54 3.74
N LYS A 16 9.88 5.12 2.48
CA LYS A 16 9.37 5.88 1.32
C LYS A 16 8.20 5.13 0.68
N VAL A 17 7.25 5.86 0.13
CA VAL A 17 6.11 5.29 -0.60
C VAL A 17 6.15 5.77 -2.05
N LEU A 18 6.06 4.84 -2.98
CA LEU A 18 5.90 5.14 -4.40
C LEU A 18 4.52 4.66 -4.88
N ARG A 19 3.83 5.48 -5.68
CA ARG A 19 2.60 5.10 -6.38
C ARG A 19 2.83 4.94 -7.89
N LEU A 20 2.36 3.82 -8.43
CA LEU A 20 2.39 3.47 -9.84
C LEU A 20 0.95 3.25 -10.35
N PRO A 21 0.31 4.23 -11.01
CA PRO A 21 -1.02 4.07 -11.56
C PRO A 21 -1.02 3.10 -12.75
N TYR A 22 -2.01 2.20 -12.78
CA TYR A 22 -2.27 1.36 -13.96
C TYR A 22 -3.06 2.13 -15.01
N GLU A 23 -2.89 1.76 -16.27
CA GLU A 23 -3.73 2.25 -17.35
C GLU A 23 -5.18 1.79 -17.13
N GLN A 24 -6.11 2.74 -17.08
CA GLN A 24 -7.51 2.51 -16.76
C GLN A 24 -8.29 1.85 -17.92
N GLY A 25 -7.86 2.07 -19.17
CA GLY A 25 -8.56 1.55 -20.34
C GLY A 25 -10.03 1.97 -20.39
N GLU A 26 -10.93 1.02 -20.69
CA GLU A 26 -12.39 1.23 -20.69
C GLU A 26 -13.04 0.94 -19.33
N ASP A 27 -12.30 0.41 -18.35
CA ASP A 27 -12.83 0.10 -17.04
C ASP A 27 -13.04 1.40 -16.24
N LYS A 28 -14.12 1.46 -15.46
CA LYS A 28 -14.36 2.58 -14.54
C LYS A 28 -13.45 2.51 -13.32
N ARG A 29 -12.93 1.32 -13.01
CA ARG A 29 -12.05 1.09 -11.86
C ARG A 29 -10.64 1.54 -12.20
N GLN A 30 -10.08 2.36 -11.32
CA GLN A 30 -8.69 2.79 -11.42
C GLN A 30 -7.86 2.00 -10.42
N PHE A 31 -6.77 1.38 -10.86
CA PHE A 31 -5.86 0.66 -9.96
C PHE A 31 -4.54 1.40 -9.83
N SER A 32 -3.91 1.29 -8.67
CA SER A 32 -2.53 1.73 -8.46
C SER A 32 -1.78 0.69 -7.64
N MET A 33 -0.54 0.42 -8.03
CA MET A 33 0.41 -0.30 -7.19
C MET A 33 1.12 0.70 -6.28
N TYR A 34 1.25 0.36 -5.01
CA TYR A 34 2.02 1.13 -4.04
C TYR A 34 3.19 0.29 -3.55
N ILE A 35 4.37 0.87 -3.50
CA ILE A 35 5.61 0.24 -3.01
C ILE A 35 6.08 1.01 -1.79
N PHE A 36 6.17 0.31 -0.66
CA PHE A 36 6.66 0.83 0.61
C PHE A 36 8.07 0.29 0.81
N LEU A 37 9.05 1.18 0.68
CA LEU A 37 10.47 0.87 0.76
C LEU A 37 11.01 1.36 2.11
N PRO A 38 11.37 0.47 3.05
CA PRO A 38 12.05 0.87 4.28
C PRO A 38 13.32 1.67 3.99
N ASN A 39 13.70 2.60 4.87
CA ASN A 39 14.98 3.28 4.74
C ASN A 39 16.15 2.34 5.12
N ALA A 40 15.91 1.43 6.08
CA ALA A 40 16.87 0.41 6.51
C ALA A 40 16.75 -0.87 5.68
N LYS A 41 17.89 -1.48 5.30
CA LYS A 41 17.92 -2.68 4.45
C LYS A 41 17.24 -3.91 5.05
N ASP A 42 17.18 -4.00 6.37
CA ASP A 42 16.52 -5.04 7.16
C ASP A 42 15.19 -4.54 7.79
N GLY A 43 14.73 -3.36 7.40
CA GLY A 43 13.57 -2.69 8.00
C GLY A 43 12.20 -3.27 7.63
N LEU A 44 12.13 -4.23 6.69
CA LEU A 44 10.84 -4.75 6.21
C LEU A 44 9.98 -5.35 7.31
N SER A 45 10.58 -6.09 8.26
CA SER A 45 9.82 -6.69 9.36
C SER A 45 9.18 -5.63 10.27
N ALA A 46 9.91 -4.54 10.53
CA ALA A 46 9.38 -3.43 11.33
C ALA A 46 8.26 -2.71 10.59
N LEU A 47 8.41 -2.50 9.28
CA LEU A 47 7.40 -1.89 8.42
C LEU A 47 6.12 -2.73 8.35
N VAL A 48 6.23 -4.06 8.20
CA VAL A 48 5.07 -4.96 8.21
C VAL A 48 4.37 -4.96 9.56
N GLY A 49 5.14 -4.95 10.66
CA GLY A 49 4.60 -4.78 12.00
C GLY A 49 3.81 -3.47 12.12
N LYS A 50 4.40 -2.35 11.70
CA LYS A 50 3.77 -1.01 11.70
C LYS A 50 2.45 -1.02 10.91
N ALA A 51 2.45 -1.56 9.70
CA ALA A 51 1.26 -1.65 8.85
C ALA A 51 0.14 -2.52 9.45
N ALA A 52 0.46 -3.51 10.28
CA ALA A 52 -0.53 -4.34 10.95
C ALA A 52 -1.24 -3.62 12.12
N TYR A 53 -0.58 -2.63 12.73
CA TYR A 53 -1.13 -1.87 13.87
C TYR A 53 -1.69 -0.51 13.45
N GLU A 54 -1.14 0.13 12.43
CA GLU A 54 -1.48 1.48 11.97
C GLU A 54 -2.22 1.42 10.64
N PHE A 55 -3.55 1.33 10.70
CA PHE A 55 -4.41 1.32 9.49
C PHE A 55 -4.23 2.58 8.62
N GLU A 56 -3.92 3.71 9.26
CA GLU A 56 -3.68 5.01 8.61
C GLU A 56 -2.54 4.98 7.59
N LEU A 57 -1.54 4.10 7.79
CA LEU A 57 -0.42 3.92 6.87
C LEU A 57 -0.92 3.50 5.46
N LEU A 58 -1.99 2.73 5.39
CA LEU A 58 -2.53 2.18 4.14
C LEU A 58 -3.57 3.11 3.48
N GLU A 59 -4.17 4.02 4.24
CA GLU A 59 -5.28 4.85 3.76
C GLU A 59 -4.90 6.30 3.44
N HIS A 60 -4.07 6.94 4.27
CA HIS A 60 -3.84 8.40 4.23
C HIS A 60 -2.45 8.80 3.72
N ASN A 61 -1.48 7.89 3.76
CA ASN A 61 -0.09 8.13 3.37
C ASN A 61 0.17 7.83 1.88
N LEU A 62 -0.76 8.22 1.00
CA LEU A 62 -0.69 7.88 -0.41
C LEU A 62 -0.17 9.06 -1.23
N PRO A 63 0.90 8.89 -2.02
CA PRO A 63 1.47 9.98 -2.80
C PRO A 63 0.45 10.54 -3.81
N LEU A 64 0.11 11.82 -3.65
CA LEU A 64 -0.78 12.55 -4.56
C LEU A 64 -0.02 13.49 -5.51
N ILE A 65 1.20 13.88 -5.14
CA ILE A 65 2.00 14.89 -5.84
C ILE A 65 3.19 14.19 -6.51
N GLN A 66 3.49 14.59 -7.75
CA GLN A 66 4.71 14.16 -8.42
C GLN A 66 5.91 14.99 -7.94
N ARG A 67 7.04 14.33 -7.72
CA ARG A 67 8.29 14.92 -7.26
C ARG A 67 9.41 14.56 -8.22
N GLU A 68 10.33 15.49 -8.42
CA GLU A 68 11.57 15.26 -9.18
C GLU A 68 12.37 14.13 -8.52
N VAL A 69 12.88 13.22 -9.33
CA VAL A 69 13.66 12.07 -8.87
C VAL A 69 15.10 12.15 -9.37
N ASN A 70 16.04 11.79 -8.49
CA ASN A 70 17.46 11.70 -8.81
C ASN A 70 17.79 10.27 -9.29
N ASP A 71 18.02 9.32 -8.38
CA ASP A 71 18.20 7.90 -8.70
C ASP A 71 16.92 7.12 -8.41
N PHE A 72 16.29 6.62 -9.48
CA PHE A 72 15.07 5.83 -9.41
C PHE A 72 15.31 4.42 -9.94
N ARG A 73 15.15 3.41 -9.07
CA ARG A 73 15.36 1.99 -9.39
C ARG A 73 14.31 1.10 -8.74
N ILE A 74 13.56 0.38 -9.58
CA ILE A 74 12.62 -0.67 -9.15
C ILE A 74 13.00 -2.01 -9.80
N PRO A 75 13.09 -3.12 -9.06
CA PRO A 75 13.31 -4.43 -9.65
C PRO A 75 12.09 -4.85 -10.46
N ARG A 76 12.32 -5.41 -11.65
CA ARG A 76 11.25 -6.11 -12.37
C ARG A 76 11.08 -7.48 -11.73
N PHE A 77 9.88 -7.80 -11.29
CA PHE A 77 9.55 -9.11 -10.74
C PHE A 77 8.30 -9.68 -11.39
N LYS A 78 8.25 -11.00 -11.50
CA LYS A 78 7.07 -11.76 -11.89
C LYS A 78 7.10 -13.06 -11.10
N PHE A 79 6.08 -13.29 -10.30
CA PHE A 79 5.93 -14.52 -9.53
C PHE A 79 4.46 -14.89 -9.44
N SER A 80 4.22 -16.14 -9.10
CA SER A 80 2.91 -16.70 -8.76
C SER A 80 3.11 -17.46 -7.45
N PHE A 81 2.13 -17.37 -6.57
CA PHE A 81 2.14 -18.10 -5.31
C PHE A 81 0.75 -18.68 -5.09
N ASP A 82 0.72 -19.90 -4.55
CA ASP A 82 -0.49 -20.53 -4.08
C ASP A 82 -0.38 -20.63 -2.56
N LEU A 83 -1.43 -20.25 -1.85
CA LEU A 83 -1.48 -20.25 -0.39
C LEU A 83 -2.68 -21.06 0.07
N GLU A 84 -2.42 -22.13 0.84
CA GLU A 84 -3.48 -22.82 1.57
C GLU A 84 -3.76 -22.06 2.88
N THR A 85 -4.82 -21.26 2.89
CA THR A 85 -5.15 -20.37 4.01
C THR A 85 -5.94 -21.03 5.13
N SER A 86 -6.40 -22.28 4.94
CA SER A 86 -7.33 -22.95 5.85
C SER A 86 -6.77 -23.04 7.27
N ASP A 87 -5.55 -23.55 7.43
CA ASP A 87 -4.93 -23.73 8.74
C ASP A 87 -4.46 -22.40 9.34
N MET A 88 -3.97 -21.47 8.50
CA MET A 88 -3.60 -20.12 8.96
C MET A 88 -4.80 -19.35 9.52
N LEU A 89 -5.95 -19.41 8.85
CA LEU A 89 -7.17 -18.75 9.29
C LEU A 89 -7.72 -19.38 10.56
N LYS A 90 -7.65 -20.72 10.70
CA LYS A 90 -8.01 -21.40 11.94
C LYS A 90 -7.10 -20.99 13.11
N GLU A 91 -5.79 -20.86 12.87
CA GLU A 91 -4.83 -20.40 13.87
C GLU A 91 -5.10 -18.95 14.32
N LEU A 92 -5.54 -18.09 13.39
CA LEU A 92 -6.03 -16.73 13.68
C LEU A 92 -7.43 -16.69 14.32
N GLY A 93 -8.03 -17.85 14.62
CA GLY A 93 -9.34 -17.95 15.27
C GLY A 93 -10.55 -17.90 14.32
N VAL A 94 -10.34 -17.78 13.01
CA VAL A 94 -11.38 -17.88 11.99
C VAL A 94 -11.66 -19.35 11.72
N ILE A 95 -12.42 -19.98 12.62
CA ILE A 95 -12.68 -21.43 12.58
C ILE A 95 -14.05 -21.76 11.97
N LEU A 96 -15.04 -20.88 12.13
CA LEU A 96 -16.45 -21.15 11.77
C LEU A 96 -16.66 -21.51 10.29
N PRO A 97 -16.06 -20.80 9.31
CA PRO A 97 -16.23 -21.14 7.89
C PRO A 97 -15.73 -22.54 7.49
N PHE A 98 -14.93 -23.18 8.35
CA PHE A 98 -14.32 -24.49 8.10
C PHE A 98 -15.05 -25.66 8.79
N PHE A 99 -16.13 -25.39 9.52
CA PHE A 99 -16.98 -26.43 10.09
C PHE A 99 -18.18 -26.73 9.19
N SER A 100 -18.45 -28.01 8.93
CA SER A 100 -19.61 -28.45 8.14
C SER A 100 -20.90 -28.21 8.93
N GLY A 101 -21.72 -27.25 8.48
CA GLY A 101 -23.04 -26.97 9.07
C GLY A 101 -23.37 -25.50 9.31
N VAL A 102 -22.52 -24.57 8.87
CA VAL A 102 -22.80 -23.13 8.97
C VAL A 102 -23.75 -22.70 7.86
N ASN A 103 -24.92 -22.21 8.24
CA ASN A 103 -25.84 -21.44 7.43
C ASN A 103 -25.47 -19.95 7.52
N GLU A 104 -25.32 -19.29 6.36
CA GLU A 104 -24.84 -17.90 6.20
C GLU A 104 -25.88 -16.82 6.58
N GLU A 105 -26.85 -17.15 7.43
CA GLU A 105 -27.89 -16.21 7.84
C GLU A 105 -27.40 -15.34 9.01
N GLY A 106 -26.86 -14.16 8.70
CA GLY A 106 -26.80 -13.06 9.68
C GLY A 106 -25.49 -12.31 9.84
N ILE A 107 -24.70 -12.12 8.78
CA ILE A 107 -23.62 -11.11 8.81
C ILE A 107 -24.22 -9.76 8.40
N GLU A 108 -24.84 -9.07 9.36
CA GLU A 108 -25.32 -7.69 9.20
C GLU A 108 -24.17 -6.73 9.50
N ALA A 109 -23.76 -5.97 8.47
CA ALA A 109 -22.66 -5.02 8.55
C ALA A 109 -23.11 -3.71 9.24
N ALA A 110 -22.53 -3.39 10.39
CA ALA A 110 -22.70 -2.09 11.04
C ALA A 110 -21.74 -1.07 10.38
N ALA A 111 -22.31 -0.02 9.78
CA ALA A 111 -21.57 1.08 9.17
C ALA A 111 -20.87 1.95 10.25
N ALA A 112 -19.58 2.23 10.05
CA ALA A 112 -18.82 3.15 10.89
C ALA A 112 -18.77 4.56 10.26
N THR A 113 -18.86 5.56 11.15
CA THR A 113 -18.95 7.01 10.90
C THR A 113 -17.68 7.63 10.31
N VAL A 114 -17.86 8.66 9.47
CA VAL A 114 -16.80 9.48 8.85
C VAL A 114 -16.25 10.50 9.86
N ALA A 115 -14.92 10.62 9.94
CA ALA A 115 -14.23 11.76 10.54
C ALA A 115 -13.65 12.65 9.42
N GLU A 116 -13.84 13.97 9.52
CA GLU A 116 -13.17 14.95 8.68
C GLU A 116 -11.68 15.02 9.03
N MET A 117 -10.82 15.00 8.02
CA MET A 117 -9.39 15.27 8.15
C MET A 117 -9.13 16.69 7.66
N GLY A 118 -8.60 17.52 8.54
CA GLY A 118 -8.12 18.87 8.21
C GLY A 118 -6.93 18.81 7.26
N GLU A 119 -6.78 19.87 6.48
CA GLU A 119 -5.63 20.11 5.60
C GLU A 119 -4.33 20.01 6.41
N GLY A 120 -3.53 18.99 6.10
CA GLY A 120 -2.15 18.92 6.56
C GLY A 120 -1.31 19.96 5.83
N ASP A 121 -0.43 20.62 6.58
CA ASP A 121 0.51 21.59 6.05
C ASP A 121 1.29 21.00 4.87
N VAL A 122 1.25 21.69 3.73
CA VAL A 122 2.10 21.39 2.58
C VAL A 122 3.50 21.84 2.97
N ASP A 123 4.37 20.91 3.35
CA ASP A 123 5.77 21.25 3.58
C ASP A 123 6.39 21.69 2.24
N GLU A 124 6.73 22.97 2.19
CA GLU A 124 7.42 23.59 1.07
C GLU A 124 8.90 23.18 1.08
N CYS A 125 9.40 22.84 -0.12
CA CYS A 125 10.80 22.83 -0.53
C CYS A 125 11.74 21.77 0.09
N ASP A 126 12.02 20.72 -0.69
CA ASP A 126 13.39 20.21 -0.79
C ASP A 126 13.92 20.51 -2.22
N PRO A 127 14.93 21.38 -2.40
CA PRO A 127 15.50 21.70 -3.71
C PRO A 127 16.36 20.57 -4.29
N THR A 128 16.39 19.39 -3.67
CA THR A 128 17.09 18.20 -4.18
C THR A 128 16.13 17.06 -4.49
N GLY A 129 16.22 16.52 -5.71
CA GLY A 129 15.38 15.40 -6.15
C GLY A 129 15.46 14.17 -5.22
N ILE A 130 14.40 13.37 -5.20
CA ILE A 130 14.27 12.24 -4.28
C ILE A 130 14.90 10.98 -4.90
N ASP A 131 15.73 10.27 -4.12
CA ASP A 131 16.21 8.93 -4.48
C ASP A 131 15.20 7.85 -4.05
N PHE A 132 14.84 6.95 -4.96
CA PHE A 132 14.02 5.77 -4.69
C PHE A 132 14.69 4.53 -5.27
N ILE A 133 15.47 3.82 -4.45
CA ILE A 133 16.29 2.68 -4.87
C ILE A 133 15.81 1.43 -4.13
N ALA A 134 14.93 0.65 -4.76
CA ALA A 134 14.44 -0.61 -4.21
C ALA A 134 15.47 -1.76 -4.40
N ASP A 135 16.63 -1.64 -3.73
CA ASP A 135 17.72 -2.63 -3.74
C ASP A 135 17.68 -3.64 -2.56
N HIS A 136 16.62 -3.59 -1.76
CA HIS A 136 16.40 -4.42 -0.58
C HIS A 136 14.90 -4.70 -0.40
N PRO A 137 14.50 -5.62 0.51
CA PRO A 137 13.10 -6.05 0.63
C PRO A 137 12.14 -4.90 0.93
N PHE A 138 11.03 -4.86 0.19
CA PHE A 138 9.97 -3.87 0.30
C PHE A 138 8.59 -4.55 0.39
N LEU A 139 7.59 -3.82 0.87
CA LEU A 139 6.19 -4.22 0.85
C LEU A 139 5.52 -3.59 -0.38
N PHE A 140 4.58 -4.30 -1.01
CA PHE A 140 3.76 -3.71 -2.07
C PHE A 140 2.30 -4.11 -1.93
N LEU A 141 1.41 -3.27 -2.46
CA LEU A 141 -0.03 -3.52 -2.51
C LEU A 141 -0.63 -2.98 -3.80
N ILE A 142 -1.69 -3.63 -4.28
CA ILE A 142 -2.47 -3.18 -5.42
C ILE A 142 -3.83 -2.77 -4.88
N ARG A 143 -4.19 -1.50 -5.07
CA ARG A 143 -5.43 -0.92 -4.55
C ARG A 143 -6.29 -0.39 -5.70
N GLU A 144 -7.58 -0.62 -5.60
CA GLU A 144 -8.58 0.12 -6.38
C GLU A 144 -8.77 1.52 -5.79
N VAL A 145 -8.46 2.54 -6.57
CA VAL A 145 -8.69 3.95 -6.25
C VAL A 145 -10.10 4.29 -6.74
N SER A 146 -11.10 3.99 -5.93
CA SER A 146 -12.47 4.39 -6.22
C SER A 146 -12.64 5.88 -5.95
N THR A 147 -12.96 6.65 -6.99
CA THR A 147 -13.55 7.98 -6.81
C THR A 147 -14.93 7.76 -6.19
N ARG A 148 -15.07 7.95 -4.86
CA ARG A 148 -16.37 8.01 -4.20
C ARG A 148 -17.23 9.00 -4.99
N THR A 149 -18.23 8.48 -5.70
CA THR A 149 -19.27 9.27 -6.36
C THR A 149 -20.58 8.96 -5.65
#